data_AF-A0A4R3K0T4-F1
#
_entry.id   AF-A0A4R3K0T4-F1
#
_cell.length_a   1.000
_cell.length_b   1.000
_cell.length_c   1.000
_cell.angle_alpha   90.00
_cell.angle_beta   90.00
_cell.angle_gamma   90.00
#
_symmetry.space_group_name_H-M   'P 1'
#
loop_
_entity.id
_entity.type
_entity.pdbx_description
1 polymer ?
#
loop_
_entity_poly.entity_id
_entity_poly.type
_entity_poly.pdbx_seq_one_letter_code
_entity_poly.pdbx_strand_id
1 'polypeptide(L)'
;MRNAVIVFFMIIILIFSGATIQTAENRTMRKNELESSLGAAMKQSMKILKIHSTYDPGTSPEADELAADFIQGFLMKITSNSDFTIEILGMDVEKGLLDVRVTEKYKQIIGYGKISCRKTVILENVETREEKFYLVSFWIPKEEKPGGEVLSDEYIIKKVNVRSGDILDATLLPKNSILREGYTFCGWKLVKPVSGLGGLYGEENISSFRVEEDMEFQAVYQ
;
A
#
# COMPACT_ATOMS: atom_id res chain seq x y z
N MET A 1 -31.68 -9.56 59.33
CA MET A 1 -32.28 -8.79 58.21
C MET A 1 -31.23 -8.07 57.37
N ARG A 2 -30.32 -7.28 57.95
CA ARG A 2 -29.27 -6.54 57.21
C ARG A 2 -28.44 -7.41 56.23
N ASN A 3 -27.99 -8.59 56.65
CA ASN A 3 -27.19 -9.49 55.80
C ASN A 3 -28.02 -10.11 54.67
N ALA A 4 -29.28 -10.43 54.91
CA ALA A 4 -30.18 -10.97 53.87
C ALA A 4 -30.48 -9.92 52.79
N VAL A 5 -30.64 -8.65 53.20
CA VAL A 5 -30.82 -7.53 52.27
C VAL A 5 -29.56 -7.32 51.41
N ILE A 6 -28.36 -7.37 52.01
CA ILE A 6 -27.09 -7.25 51.28
C ILE A 6 -26.93 -8.36 50.24
N VAL A 7 -27.23 -9.62 50.61
CA VAL A 7 -27.16 -10.76 49.69
C VAL A 7 -28.15 -10.61 48.54
N PHE A 8 -29.37 -10.16 48.81
CA PHE A 8 -30.37 -9.89 47.78
C PHE A 8 -29.88 -8.84 46.76
N PHE A 9 -29.31 -7.72 47.23
CA PHE A 9 -28.74 -6.70 46.33
C PHE A 9 -27.52 -7.21 45.56
N MET A 10 -26.67 -8.05 46.16
CA MET A 10 -25.54 -8.66 45.45
C MET A 10 -25.99 -9.56 44.29
N ILE A 11 -27.04 -10.37 44.50
CA ILE A 11 -27.60 -11.22 43.44
C ILE A 11 -28.17 -10.36 42.30
N ILE A 12 -28.88 -9.28 42.63
CA ILE A 12 -29.41 -8.35 41.63
C ILE A 12 -28.28 -7.71 40.81
N ILE A 13 -27.22 -7.24 41.47
CA ILE A 13 -26.06 -6.65 40.79
C ILE A 13 -25.40 -7.68 39.87
N LEU A 14 -25.28 -8.94 40.30
CA LEU A 14 -24.70 -10.02 39.49
C LEU A 14 -25.53 -10.33 38.25
N ILE A 15 -26.86 -10.32 38.36
CA ILE A 15 -27.76 -10.52 37.21
C ILE A 15 -27.62 -9.35 36.21
N PHE A 16 -27.58 -8.12 36.70
CA PHE A 16 -27.42 -6.94 35.84
C PHE A 16 -26.03 -6.87 35.18
N SER A 17 -24.96 -7.21 35.91
CA SER A 17 -23.61 -7.25 35.33
C SER A 17 -23.50 -8.33 34.26
N GLY A 18 -24.07 -9.53 34.47
CA GLY A 18 -24.14 -10.57 33.46
C GLY A 18 -24.89 -10.14 32.20
N ALA A 19 -26.08 -9.55 32.37
CA ALA A 19 -26.89 -9.07 31.25
C ALA A 19 -26.19 -7.95 30.46
N THR A 20 -25.49 -7.04 31.14
CA THR A 20 -24.76 -5.93 30.49
C THR A 20 -23.53 -6.43 29.72
N ILE A 21 -22.74 -7.34 30.29
CA ILE A 21 -21.60 -7.96 29.61
C ILE A 21 -22.06 -8.71 28.36
N GLN A 22 -23.06 -9.58 28.49
CA GLN A 22 -23.58 -10.34 27.36
C GLN A 22 -24.12 -9.44 26.24
N THR A 23 -24.76 -8.34 26.60
CA THR A 23 -25.26 -7.35 25.63
C THR A 23 -24.11 -6.64 24.91
N ALA A 24 -23.05 -6.27 25.62
CA ALA A 24 -21.88 -5.61 25.05
C ALA A 24 -21.08 -6.55 24.12
N GLU A 25 -20.87 -7.80 24.53
CA GLU A 25 -20.20 -8.82 23.74
C GLU A 25 -20.98 -9.17 22.48
N ASN A 26 -22.30 -9.40 22.60
CA ASN A 26 -23.16 -9.70 21.44
C ASN A 26 -23.16 -8.53 20.43
N ARG A 27 -23.19 -7.27 20.91
CA ARG A 27 -23.07 -6.10 20.04
C ARG A 27 -21.71 -6.06 19.32
N THR A 28 -20.64 -6.38 20.03
CA THR A 28 -19.28 -6.37 19.48
C THR A 28 -19.09 -7.47 18.43
N MET A 29 -19.55 -8.69 18.73
CA MET A 29 -19.54 -9.83 17.83
C MET A 29 -20.29 -9.52 16.53
N ARG A 30 -21.53 -9.02 16.63
CA ARG A 30 -22.34 -8.66 15.46
C ARG A 30 -21.72 -7.55 14.65
N LYS A 31 -21.14 -6.54 15.31
CA LYS A 31 -20.40 -5.47 14.62
C LYS A 31 -19.23 -6.03 13.81
N ASN A 32 -18.46 -6.94 14.39
CA ASN A 32 -17.32 -7.56 13.71
C ASN A 32 -17.75 -8.46 12.55
N GLU A 33 -18.82 -9.25 12.71
CA GLU A 33 -19.40 -10.06 11.62
C GLU A 33 -19.88 -9.15 10.48
N LEU A 34 -20.67 -8.12 10.79
CA LEU A 34 -21.21 -7.17 9.82
C LEU A 34 -20.09 -6.45 9.05
N GLU A 35 -19.07 -5.96 9.75
CA GLU A 35 -17.91 -5.31 9.14
C GLU A 35 -17.13 -6.26 8.22
N SER A 36 -16.91 -7.50 8.66
CA SER A 36 -16.17 -8.50 7.90
C SER A 36 -16.94 -8.91 6.64
N SER A 37 -18.21 -9.28 6.79
CA SER A 37 -19.08 -9.71 5.70
C SER A 37 -19.31 -8.61 4.68
N LEU A 38 -19.58 -7.37 5.12
CA LEU A 38 -19.71 -6.21 4.23
C LEU A 38 -18.42 -5.98 3.44
N GLY A 39 -17.28 -5.92 4.12
CA GLY A 39 -16.00 -5.69 3.47
C GLY A 39 -15.62 -6.79 2.47
N ALA A 40 -15.90 -8.06 2.80
CA ALA A 40 -15.64 -9.18 1.93
C ALA A 40 -16.56 -9.18 0.70
N ALA A 41 -17.86 -8.91 0.87
CA ALA A 41 -18.82 -8.83 -0.22
C ALA A 41 -18.49 -7.69 -1.20
N MET A 42 -18.20 -6.49 -0.70
CA MET A 42 -17.83 -5.36 -1.56
C MET A 42 -16.54 -5.63 -2.36
N LYS A 43 -15.51 -6.20 -1.72
CA LYS A 43 -14.26 -6.56 -2.41
C LYS A 43 -14.47 -7.63 -3.48
N GLN A 44 -15.31 -8.62 -3.22
CA GLN A 44 -15.60 -9.70 -4.17
C GLN A 44 -16.35 -9.17 -5.39
N SER A 45 -17.36 -8.33 -5.17
CA SER A 45 -18.17 -7.71 -6.24
C SER A 45 -17.30 -6.82 -7.14
N MET A 46 -16.42 -6.02 -6.55
CA MET A 46 -15.45 -5.21 -7.32
C MET A 46 -14.40 -6.03 -8.07
N LYS A 47 -14.04 -7.24 -7.60
CA LYS A 47 -13.16 -8.14 -8.35
C LYS A 47 -13.86 -8.76 -9.54
N ILE A 48 -15.13 -9.11 -9.41
CA ILE A 48 -15.95 -9.65 -10.50
C ILE A 48 -16.04 -8.60 -11.62
N LEU A 49 -16.26 -7.34 -11.26
CA LEU A 49 -16.22 -6.21 -12.20
C LEU A 49 -14.90 -6.15 -13.01
N LYS A 50 -13.75 -6.41 -12.37
CA LYS A 50 -12.44 -6.40 -13.05
C LYS A 50 -12.22 -7.60 -13.99
N ILE A 51 -12.74 -8.78 -13.65
CA ILE A 51 -12.53 -10.03 -14.38
C ILE A 51 -13.46 -10.13 -15.59
N HIS A 52 -14.70 -9.68 -15.43
CA HIS A 52 -15.71 -9.67 -16.48
C HIS A 52 -15.76 -8.27 -17.10
N SER A 53 -14.86 -8.00 -18.05
CA SER A 53 -14.96 -6.86 -19.00
C SER A 53 -16.19 -6.98 -19.93
N THR A 54 -17.17 -7.83 -19.61
CA THR A 54 -18.35 -8.16 -20.41
C THR A 54 -19.54 -7.27 -20.08
N TYR A 55 -19.31 -6.16 -19.37
CA TYR A 55 -20.27 -5.08 -19.27
C TYR A 55 -20.25 -4.33 -20.61
N ASP A 56 -21.33 -4.52 -21.38
CA ASP A 56 -21.44 -4.03 -22.75
C ASP A 56 -21.66 -2.50 -22.72
N PRO A 57 -20.75 -1.68 -23.29
CA PRO A 57 -20.82 -0.22 -23.20
C PRO A 57 -21.96 0.29 -24.09
N GLY A 58 -23.16 0.37 -23.54
CA GLY A 58 -24.31 0.83 -24.33
C GLY A 58 -25.67 0.70 -23.68
N THR A 59 -25.79 0.04 -22.53
CA THR A 59 -27.06 -0.05 -21.82
C THR A 59 -26.83 0.38 -20.37
N SER A 60 -27.87 0.82 -19.66
CA SER A 60 -27.79 1.27 -18.27
C SER A 60 -27.78 0.20 -17.14
N PRO A 61 -27.47 -1.12 -17.31
CA PRO A 61 -27.60 -2.12 -16.23
C PRO A 61 -26.33 -2.36 -15.38
N GLU A 62 -25.17 -1.76 -15.68
CA GLU A 62 -23.91 -2.08 -14.96
C GLU A 62 -23.96 -1.74 -13.46
N ALA A 63 -24.63 -0.64 -13.12
CA ALA A 63 -24.86 -0.20 -11.74
C ALA A 63 -25.78 -1.16 -10.98
N ASP A 64 -26.85 -1.63 -11.62
CA ASP A 64 -27.82 -2.53 -11.02
C ASP A 64 -27.24 -3.94 -10.84
N GLU A 65 -26.42 -4.40 -11.78
CA GLU A 65 -25.71 -5.68 -11.70
C GLU A 65 -24.67 -5.67 -10.59
N LEU A 66 -23.83 -4.62 -10.49
CA LEU A 66 -22.88 -4.49 -9.39
C LEU A 66 -23.58 -4.43 -8.03
N ALA A 67 -24.70 -3.72 -7.93
CA ALA A 67 -25.52 -3.67 -6.73
C ALA A 67 -26.10 -5.05 -6.38
N ALA A 68 -26.61 -5.79 -7.38
CA ALA A 68 -27.16 -7.12 -7.20
C ALA A 68 -26.10 -8.14 -6.76
N ASP A 69 -24.94 -8.16 -7.43
CA ASP A 69 -23.79 -9.00 -7.07
C ASP A 69 -23.33 -8.73 -5.65
N PHE A 70 -23.27 -7.45 -5.28
CA PHE A 70 -22.96 -7.04 -3.92
C PHE A 70 -24.00 -7.54 -2.92
N ILE A 71 -25.29 -7.29 -3.15
CA ILE A 71 -26.37 -7.69 -2.24
C ILE A 71 -26.39 -9.22 -2.08
N GLN A 72 -26.30 -9.95 -3.19
CA GLN A 72 -26.25 -11.41 -3.19
C GLN A 72 -25.01 -11.92 -2.45
N GLY A 73 -23.82 -11.40 -2.76
CA GLY A 73 -22.57 -11.76 -2.09
C GLY A 73 -22.57 -11.43 -0.60
N PHE A 74 -23.24 -10.36 -0.19
CA PHE A 74 -23.43 -9.99 1.20
C PHE A 74 -24.36 -10.97 1.93
N LEU A 75 -25.52 -11.27 1.34
CA LEU A 75 -26.48 -12.22 1.91
C LEU A 75 -25.93 -13.64 2.03
N MET A 76 -25.06 -14.08 1.11
CA MET A 76 -24.39 -15.38 1.23
C MET A 76 -23.35 -15.45 2.36
N LYS A 77 -22.82 -14.31 2.84
CA LYS A 77 -21.78 -14.27 3.88
C LYS A 77 -22.34 -14.05 5.28
N ILE A 78 -23.51 -13.43 5.39
CA ILE A 78 -24.17 -13.24 6.68
C ILE A 78 -24.83 -14.54 7.12
N THR A 79 -24.61 -14.90 8.38
CA THR A 79 -25.22 -16.10 8.99
C THR A 79 -26.27 -15.76 10.04
N SER A 80 -26.38 -14.49 10.41
CA SER A 80 -27.25 -14.03 11.48
C SER A 80 -28.69 -13.84 11.02
N ASN A 81 -29.63 -14.29 11.85
CA ASN A 81 -31.06 -14.03 11.65
C ASN A 81 -31.39 -12.62 12.13
N SER A 82 -31.40 -11.64 11.22
CA SER A 82 -31.57 -10.22 11.53
C SER A 82 -32.13 -9.46 10.32
N ASP A 83 -32.73 -8.30 10.58
CA ASP A 83 -33.25 -7.43 9.53
C ASP A 83 -32.11 -6.51 9.06
N PHE A 84 -31.81 -6.55 7.76
CA PHE A 84 -30.79 -5.73 7.15
C PHE A 84 -31.41 -4.63 6.28
N THR A 85 -30.94 -3.41 6.43
CA THR A 85 -31.20 -2.29 5.53
C THR A 85 -29.90 -1.92 4.85
N ILE A 86 -29.88 -1.99 3.52
CA ILE A 86 -28.72 -1.70 2.69
C ILE A 86 -28.98 -0.38 1.96
N GLU A 87 -28.04 0.57 2.09
CA GLU A 87 -28.07 1.87 1.46
C GLU A 87 -26.80 2.02 0.60
N ILE A 88 -26.95 2.08 -0.73
CA ILE A 88 -25.86 2.43 -1.63
C ILE A 88 -25.77 3.95 -1.66
N LEU A 89 -24.73 4.50 -1.02
CA LEU A 89 -24.57 5.95 -0.83
C LEU A 89 -23.83 6.61 -2.01
N GLY A 90 -23.01 5.83 -2.71
CA GLY A 90 -22.29 6.27 -3.89
C GLY A 90 -21.79 5.06 -4.67
N MET A 91 -21.89 5.12 -5.99
CA MET A 91 -21.44 4.06 -6.88
C MET A 91 -21.02 4.68 -8.21
N ASP A 92 -19.85 4.31 -8.70
CA ASP A 92 -19.31 4.72 -9.99
C ASP A 92 -18.54 3.52 -10.55
N VAL A 93 -19.17 2.79 -11.46
CA VAL A 93 -18.63 1.54 -12.02
C VAL A 93 -17.36 1.82 -12.81
N GLU A 94 -17.35 2.90 -13.61
CA GLU A 94 -16.21 3.31 -14.43
C GLU A 94 -14.99 3.67 -13.58
N LYS A 95 -15.19 4.42 -12.49
CA LYS A 95 -14.12 4.78 -11.55
C LYS A 95 -13.86 3.70 -10.49
N GLY A 96 -14.61 2.60 -10.52
CA GLY A 96 -14.47 1.48 -9.58
C GLY A 96 -14.78 1.85 -8.13
N LEU A 97 -15.74 2.74 -7.89
CA LEU A 97 -16.15 3.20 -6.56
C LEU A 97 -17.45 2.51 -6.12
N LEU A 98 -17.48 2.04 -4.88
CA LEU A 98 -18.70 1.59 -4.21
C LEU A 98 -18.68 1.98 -2.72
N ASP A 99 -19.65 2.76 -2.30
CA ASP A 99 -19.86 3.21 -0.92
C ASP A 99 -21.23 2.75 -0.42
N VAL A 100 -21.22 1.92 0.60
CA VAL A 100 -22.42 1.25 1.13
C VAL A 100 -22.49 1.41 2.63
N ARG A 101 -23.69 1.71 3.12
CA ARG A 101 -24.05 1.56 4.53
C ARG A 101 -25.00 0.38 4.69
N VAL A 102 -24.68 -0.48 5.64
CA VAL A 102 -25.58 -1.55 6.08
C VAL A 102 -25.97 -1.31 7.53
N THR A 103 -27.26 -1.40 7.80
CA THR A 103 -27.83 -1.31 9.14
C THR A 103 -28.48 -2.64 9.49
N GLU A 104 -28.06 -3.25 10.60
CA GLU A 104 -28.62 -4.49 11.13
C GLU A 104 -29.48 -4.17 12.35
N LYS A 105 -30.69 -4.73 12.38
CA LYS A 105 -31.58 -4.75 13.55
C LYS A 105 -31.78 -6.19 14.00
N TYR A 106 -31.49 -6.46 15.28
CA TYR A 106 -31.49 -7.81 15.83
C TYR A 106 -32.16 -7.88 17.20
N LYS A 107 -32.67 -9.05 17.56
CA LYS A 107 -33.32 -9.29 18.85
C LYS A 107 -32.28 -9.42 19.96
N GLN A 108 -32.53 -8.76 21.10
CA GLN A 108 -31.74 -8.90 22.33
C GLN A 108 -32.58 -9.57 23.42
N ILE A 109 -31.95 -9.88 24.55
CA ILE A 109 -32.65 -10.39 25.74
C ILE A 109 -33.70 -9.37 26.19
N ILE A 110 -33.37 -8.07 26.07
CA ILE A 110 -34.27 -6.96 26.35
C ILE A 110 -34.34 -6.10 25.10
N GLY A 111 -35.49 -6.13 24.40
CA GLY A 111 -35.74 -5.28 23.24
C GLY A 111 -34.93 -5.65 21.99
N TYR A 112 -34.54 -4.62 21.24
CA TYR A 112 -33.84 -4.77 19.96
C TYR A 112 -32.54 -3.98 19.96
N GLY A 113 -31.49 -4.62 19.42
CA GLY A 113 -30.23 -3.99 19.10
C GLY A 113 -30.24 -3.43 17.69
N LYS A 114 -29.44 -2.37 17.48
CA LYS A 114 -29.18 -1.80 16.16
C LYS A 114 -27.69 -1.52 16.03
N ILE A 115 -27.10 -1.96 14.94
CA ILE A 115 -25.73 -1.60 14.55
C ILE A 115 -25.72 -1.14 13.09
N SER A 116 -24.75 -0.30 12.74
CA SER A 116 -24.58 0.18 11.38
C SER A 116 -23.11 0.22 11.04
N CYS A 117 -22.78 -0.16 9.81
CA CYS A 117 -21.44 -0.12 9.25
C CYS A 117 -21.52 0.58 7.89
N ARG A 118 -20.60 1.51 7.63
CA ARG A 118 -20.39 2.09 6.31
C ARG A 118 -18.99 1.74 5.85
N LYS A 119 -18.86 1.27 4.62
CA LYS A 119 -17.56 1.01 3.97
C LYS A 119 -17.58 1.55 2.56
N THR A 120 -16.42 2.00 2.12
CA THR A 120 -16.15 2.42 0.76
C THR A 120 -15.03 1.55 0.20
N VAL A 121 -15.21 1.04 -1.01
CA VAL A 121 -14.21 0.31 -1.78
C VAL A 121 -13.92 1.10 -3.05
N ILE A 122 -12.64 1.24 -3.36
CA ILE A 122 -12.14 1.86 -4.58
C ILE A 122 -11.28 0.81 -5.28
N LEU A 123 -11.60 0.50 -6.53
CA LEU A 123 -10.81 -0.38 -7.36
C LEU A 123 -9.65 0.42 -7.93
N GLU A 124 -8.47 0.23 -7.35
CA GLU A 124 -7.26 0.80 -7.93
C GLU A 124 -6.87 0.00 -9.16
N ASN A 125 -6.98 0.65 -10.32
CA ASN A 125 -6.31 0.19 -11.52
C ASN A 125 -4.86 0.66 -11.42
N VAL A 126 -4.07 -0.06 -10.62
CA VAL A 126 -2.63 0.04 -10.73
C VAL A 126 -2.32 -0.52 -12.12
N GLU A 127 -2.24 0.36 -13.13
CA GLU A 127 -1.32 0.11 -14.22
C GLU A 127 -0.01 -0.21 -13.51
N THR A 128 0.35 -1.49 -13.41
CA THR A 128 1.72 -1.90 -13.14
C THR A 128 2.53 -1.42 -14.34
N ARG A 129 2.71 -0.11 -14.47
CA ARG A 129 3.99 0.41 -14.90
C ARG A 129 4.92 -0.13 -13.83
N GLU A 130 5.52 -1.28 -14.11
CA GLU A 130 6.63 -1.78 -13.30
C GLU A 130 7.53 -0.57 -13.10
N GLU A 131 7.55 -0.01 -11.89
CA GLU A 131 8.47 1.06 -11.58
C GLU A 131 9.84 0.41 -11.59
N LYS A 132 10.46 0.44 -12.77
CA LYS A 132 11.79 -0.10 -12.96
C LYS A 132 12.73 0.87 -12.28
N PHE A 133 13.47 0.36 -11.30
CA PHE A 133 14.56 1.07 -10.69
C PHE A 133 15.86 0.51 -11.23
N TYR A 134 16.79 1.41 -11.52
CA TYR A 134 18.13 1.07 -11.94
C TYR A 134 19.13 1.55 -10.91
N LEU A 135 20.25 0.85 -10.89
CA LEU A 135 21.29 1.05 -9.92
C LEU A 135 22.33 2.00 -10.47
N VAL A 136 22.56 3.10 -9.78
CA VAL A 136 23.64 4.03 -10.10
C VAL A 136 24.74 3.92 -9.06
N SER A 137 25.90 3.46 -9.49
CA SER A 137 27.05 3.18 -8.62
C SER A 137 28.24 4.07 -8.97
N PHE A 138 28.90 4.59 -7.94
CA PHE A 138 30.12 5.37 -8.04
C PHE A 138 31.24 4.59 -7.34
N TRP A 139 32.37 4.39 -8.03
CA TRP A 139 33.49 3.61 -7.50
C TRP A 139 34.84 4.28 -7.73
N ILE A 140 35.76 4.02 -6.82
CA ILE A 140 37.15 4.47 -6.90
C ILE A 140 37.97 3.28 -7.42
N PRO A 141 38.75 3.46 -8.51
CA PRO A 141 39.56 2.39 -9.05
C PRO A 141 40.75 2.06 -8.18
N LYS A 142 41.23 0.82 -8.34
CA LYS A 142 42.48 0.37 -7.73
C LYS A 142 43.64 1.32 -8.04
N GLU A 143 44.49 1.52 -7.05
CA GLU A 143 45.72 2.27 -7.20
C GLU A 143 46.90 1.32 -7.40
N GLU A 144 47.64 1.50 -8.49
CA GLU A 144 48.86 0.74 -8.78
C GLU A 144 50.03 1.72 -8.97
N LYS A 145 51.16 1.45 -8.30
CA LYS A 145 52.41 2.18 -8.56
C LYS A 145 53.05 1.72 -9.89
N PRO A 146 53.93 2.55 -10.48
CA PRO A 146 54.85 2.10 -11.52
C PRO A 146 55.70 0.93 -10.97
N GLY A 147 55.42 -0.29 -11.43
CA GLY A 147 55.99 -1.53 -10.90
C GLY A 147 54.98 -2.59 -10.44
N GLY A 148 53.68 -2.29 -10.48
CA GLY A 148 52.61 -3.27 -10.22
C GLY A 148 52.28 -3.50 -8.74
N GLU A 149 52.84 -2.69 -7.84
CA GLU A 149 52.47 -2.71 -6.42
C GLU A 149 51.09 -2.04 -6.25
N VAL A 150 50.11 -2.82 -5.77
CA VAL A 150 48.74 -2.35 -5.50
C VAL A 150 48.72 -1.64 -4.15
N LEU A 151 48.35 -0.35 -4.12
CA LEU A 151 48.21 0.43 -2.89
C LEU A 151 46.79 0.39 -2.31
N SER A 152 45.78 0.17 -3.16
CA SER A 152 44.40 0.02 -2.72
C SER A 152 43.57 -0.79 -3.72
N ASP A 153 42.60 -1.54 -3.18
CA ASP A 153 41.58 -2.23 -3.96
C ASP A 153 40.53 -1.26 -4.51
N GLU A 154 39.81 -1.70 -5.55
CA GLU A 154 38.63 -0.97 -6.01
C GLU A 154 37.50 -1.05 -4.97
N TYR A 155 36.78 0.05 -4.78
CA TYR A 155 35.62 0.06 -3.87
C TYR A 155 34.54 1.04 -4.32
N ILE A 156 33.29 0.69 -3.99
CA ILE A 156 32.11 1.51 -4.27
C ILE A 156 31.96 2.56 -3.17
N ILE A 157 31.95 3.83 -3.55
CA ILE A 157 31.82 4.97 -2.63
C ILE A 157 30.36 5.37 -2.40
N LYS A 158 29.50 5.12 -3.38
CA LYS A 158 28.07 5.45 -3.32
C LYS A 158 27.29 4.59 -4.28
N LYS A 159 26.09 4.19 -3.87
CA LYS A 159 25.18 3.33 -4.64
C LYS A 159 23.75 3.74 -4.35
N VAL A 160 22.98 4.08 -5.39
CA VAL A 160 21.62 4.62 -5.26
C VAL A 160 20.69 3.95 -6.26
N ASN A 161 19.45 3.66 -5.84
CA ASN A 161 18.38 3.24 -6.74
C ASN A 161 17.67 4.47 -7.29
N VAL A 162 17.61 4.59 -8.61
CA VAL A 162 16.98 5.71 -9.31
C VAL A 162 15.88 5.15 -10.21
N ARG A 163 14.75 5.83 -10.28
CA ARG A 163 13.62 5.40 -11.10
C ARG A 163 13.98 5.53 -12.58
N SER A 164 13.53 4.57 -13.39
CA SER A 164 13.64 4.64 -14.84
C SER A 164 12.98 5.90 -15.37
N GLY A 165 13.69 6.61 -16.23
CA GLY A 165 13.26 7.87 -16.82
C GLY A 165 13.63 9.12 -16.02
N ASP A 166 14.09 8.99 -14.77
CA ASP A 166 14.53 10.17 -14.00
C ASP A 166 15.87 10.70 -14.54
N ILE A 167 16.10 12.00 -14.35
CA ILE A 167 17.35 12.67 -14.69
C ILE A 167 18.28 12.60 -13.47
N LEU A 168 19.57 12.29 -13.68
CA LEU A 168 20.54 12.28 -12.59
C LEU A 168 20.76 13.70 -12.03
N ASP A 169 20.54 13.85 -10.73
CA ASP A 169 20.75 15.12 -10.02
C ASP A 169 22.16 15.20 -9.42
N ALA A 170 22.76 16.39 -9.41
CA ALA A 170 24.09 16.63 -8.83
C ALA A 170 24.18 16.25 -7.33
N THR A 171 23.06 16.25 -6.61
CA THR A 171 22.97 15.76 -5.22
C THR A 171 23.28 14.26 -5.10
N LEU A 172 23.17 13.49 -6.19
CA LEU A 172 23.55 12.08 -6.25
C LEU A 172 25.07 11.89 -6.31
N LEU A 173 25.85 12.92 -6.58
CA LEU A 173 27.32 12.82 -6.56
C LEU A 173 27.85 12.60 -5.13
N PRO A 174 28.93 11.83 -4.95
CA PRO A 174 29.62 11.73 -3.67
C PRO A 174 30.24 13.08 -3.27
N LYS A 175 29.98 13.58 -2.05
CA LYS A 175 30.38 14.95 -1.65
C LYS A 175 31.70 15.04 -0.87
N ASN A 176 32.17 13.97 -0.20
CA ASN A 176 33.16 14.10 0.87
C ASN A 176 34.28 13.03 0.94
N SER A 177 34.46 12.18 -0.08
CA SER A 177 35.34 11.00 0.06
C SER A 177 36.26 10.72 -1.13
N ILE A 178 36.56 11.74 -1.94
CA ILE A 178 37.31 11.59 -3.20
C ILE A 178 38.76 12.08 -3.09
N LEU A 179 39.29 12.24 -1.87
CA LEU A 179 40.68 12.68 -1.66
C LEU A 179 41.61 11.47 -1.73
N ARG A 180 42.53 11.48 -2.70
CA ARG A 180 43.63 10.52 -2.83
C ARG A 180 44.94 11.29 -2.70
N GLU A 181 45.81 10.86 -1.79
CA GLU A 181 47.02 11.61 -1.45
C GLU A 181 47.94 11.76 -2.68
N GLY A 182 48.27 13.01 -3.03
CA GLY A 182 49.09 13.32 -4.21
C GLY A 182 48.36 13.35 -5.55
N TYR A 183 47.03 13.15 -5.57
CA TYR A 183 46.22 13.18 -6.79
C TYR A 183 45.11 14.23 -6.71
N THR A 184 44.77 14.82 -7.85
CA THR A 184 43.62 15.72 -7.97
C THR A 184 42.45 14.99 -8.62
N PHE A 185 41.29 15.01 -7.99
CA PHE A 185 40.06 14.44 -8.57
C PHE A 185 39.59 15.29 -9.78
N CYS A 186 39.37 14.64 -10.92
CA CYS A 186 38.99 15.30 -12.17
C CYS A 186 37.50 15.16 -12.50
N GLY A 187 36.82 14.14 -11.96
CA GLY A 187 35.42 13.85 -12.27
C GLY A 187 35.11 12.37 -12.36
N TRP A 188 33.85 12.08 -12.69
CA TRP A 188 33.32 10.73 -12.83
C TRP A 188 33.26 10.32 -14.28
N LYS A 189 33.88 9.20 -14.66
CA LYS A 189 33.77 8.63 -15.99
C LYS A 189 32.70 7.55 -16.00
N LEU A 190 31.73 7.66 -16.90
CA LEU A 190 30.75 6.59 -17.12
C LEU A 190 31.46 5.37 -17.74
N VAL A 191 31.40 4.22 -17.07
CA VAL A 191 31.96 2.95 -17.55
C VAL A 191 30.89 1.97 -18.01
N LYS A 192 29.66 2.13 -17.51
CA LYS A 192 28.48 1.36 -17.93
C LYS A 192 27.27 2.28 -17.99
N PRO A 193 26.49 2.28 -19.09
CA PRO A 193 26.73 1.52 -20.32
C PRO A 193 27.95 2.01 -21.12
N VAL A 194 28.57 1.08 -21.88
CA VAL A 194 29.77 1.35 -22.69
C VAL A 194 29.51 2.35 -23.84
N SER A 195 28.24 2.64 -24.12
CA SER A 195 27.78 3.66 -25.08
C SER A 195 27.93 5.11 -24.59
N GLY A 196 28.35 5.31 -23.34
CA GLY A 196 28.61 6.63 -22.78
C GLY A 196 29.69 7.41 -23.55
N LEU A 197 29.40 8.67 -23.88
CA LEU A 197 30.41 9.63 -24.30
C LEU A 197 31.57 9.60 -23.28
N GLY A 198 32.80 9.36 -23.74
CA GLY A 198 34.00 9.19 -22.90
C GLY A 198 34.46 10.46 -22.15
N GLY A 199 33.53 11.31 -21.74
CA GLY A 199 33.74 12.52 -20.97
C GLY A 199 33.80 12.29 -19.46
N LEU A 200 34.19 13.35 -18.76
CA LEU A 200 34.18 13.44 -17.31
C LEU A 200 32.90 14.16 -16.86
N TYR A 201 32.25 13.60 -15.84
CA TYR A 201 30.99 14.07 -15.30
C TYR A 201 31.15 14.59 -13.88
N GLY A 202 30.47 15.69 -13.57
CA GLY A 202 30.48 16.39 -12.30
C GLY A 202 29.19 17.18 -12.10
N GLU A 203 29.20 18.13 -11.16
CA GLU A 203 27.98 18.87 -10.78
C GLU A 203 27.32 19.60 -11.95
N GLU A 204 28.11 20.04 -12.94
CA GLU A 204 27.60 20.85 -14.05
C GLU A 204 26.97 20.06 -15.20
N ASN A 205 27.28 18.76 -15.33
CA ASN A 205 26.87 17.99 -16.51
C ASN A 205 26.28 16.61 -16.21
N ILE A 206 26.22 16.16 -14.96
CA ILE A 206 25.61 14.85 -14.62
C ILE A 206 24.12 14.79 -14.99
N SER A 207 23.44 15.95 -15.04
CA SER A 207 22.04 16.11 -15.46
C SER A 207 21.80 15.86 -16.95
N SER A 208 22.85 15.57 -17.73
CA SER A 208 22.70 15.09 -19.11
C SER A 208 22.18 13.65 -19.20
N PHE A 209 22.16 12.90 -18.09
CA PHE A 209 21.77 11.50 -18.08
C PHE A 209 20.33 11.29 -17.66
N ARG A 210 19.59 10.56 -18.50
CA ARG A 210 18.33 9.91 -18.14
C ARG A 210 18.60 8.46 -17.77
N VAL A 211 18.10 8.01 -16.63
CA VAL A 211 18.35 6.66 -16.14
C VAL A 211 17.43 5.67 -16.87
N GLU A 212 18.00 4.87 -17.75
CA GLU A 212 17.26 3.83 -18.51
C GLU A 212 17.83 2.43 -18.28
N GLU A 213 18.97 2.32 -17.62
CA GLU A 213 19.65 1.08 -17.25
C GLU A 213 20.58 1.31 -16.05
N ASP A 214 21.20 0.25 -15.54
CA ASP A 214 22.21 0.35 -14.49
C ASP A 214 23.43 1.15 -14.98
N MET A 215 23.83 2.14 -14.19
CA MET A 215 24.94 3.04 -14.51
C MET A 215 26.08 2.89 -13.52
N GLU A 216 27.30 2.86 -14.04
CA GLU A 216 28.52 2.78 -13.23
C GLU A 216 29.46 3.91 -13.59
N PHE A 217 29.90 4.65 -12.58
CA PHE A 217 30.76 5.80 -12.68
C PHE A 217 32.07 5.55 -11.92
N GLN A 218 33.19 5.69 -12.63
CA GLN A 218 34.53 5.52 -12.08
C GLN A 218 35.16 6.88 -11.78
N ALA A 219 35.78 7.05 -10.62
CA ALA A 219 36.53 8.26 -10.31
C ALA A 219 37.80 8.37 -11.17
N VAL A 220 38.06 9.54 -11.74
CA VAL A 220 39.28 9.86 -12.50
C VAL A 220 40.14 10.85 -11.74
N TYR A 221 41.44 10.60 -11.73
CA TYR A 221 42.46 11.35 -11.02
C TYR A 221 43.60 11.76 -11.96
N GLN A 222 44.23 12.90 -11.69
CA GLN A 222 45.43 13.40 -12.37
C GLN A 222 46.54 13.73 -11.36
#